data_AF-A0A3D0P6P4-F1
#
_entry.id   AF-A0A3D0P6P4-F1
#
_cell.length_a   1.000
_cell.length_b   1.000
_cell.length_c   1.000
_cell.angle_alpha   90.00
_cell.angle_beta   90.00
_cell.angle_gamma   90.00
#
_symmetry.space_group_name_H-M   'P 1'
#
loop_
_entity.id
_entity.type
_entity.pdbx_description
1 polymer ?
#
loop_
_entity_poly.entity_id
_entity_poly.type
_entity_poly.pdbx_seq_one_letter_code
_entity_poly.pdbx_strand_id
1 'polypeptide(L)'
;MLKRRAAVKKRYGRFFDQVSEILFRNDPIGINFEDNTDEYEPEVETILPRLSECNSHEDVLLVVHEEFRKWFNGDAGPRTNYTRISQEIWDAWQRSELKSKTWQ
;
A
#
# COMPACT_ATOMS: atom_id res chain seq x y z
N MET A 1 -12.32 -9.66 12.30
CA MET A 1 -11.33 -8.77 11.65
C MET A 1 -9.91 -9.37 11.65
N LEU A 2 -9.35 -9.85 12.77
CA LEU A 2 -8.00 -10.46 12.86
C LEU A 2 -7.67 -11.59 11.86
N LYS A 3 -8.62 -12.46 11.50
CA LYS A 3 -8.36 -13.59 10.58
C LYS A 3 -8.06 -13.18 9.13
N ARG A 4 -8.59 -12.03 8.67
CA ARG A 4 -8.32 -11.51 7.31
C ARG A 4 -6.94 -10.86 7.22
N ARG A 5 -6.56 -10.16 8.28
CA ARG A 5 -5.26 -9.46 8.45
C ARG A 5 -4.06 -10.39 8.27
N ALA A 6 -4.01 -11.44 9.08
CA ALA A 6 -2.98 -12.47 8.99
C ALA A 6 -2.94 -13.18 7.62
N ALA A 7 -4.08 -13.27 6.91
CA ALA A 7 -4.14 -13.90 5.60
C ALA A 7 -3.52 -13.04 4.50
N VAL A 8 -3.67 -11.71 4.56
CA VAL A 8 -3.04 -10.78 3.60
C VAL A 8 -1.53 -10.78 3.81
N LYS A 9 -1.05 -10.57 5.05
CA LYS A 9 0.38 -10.62 5.35
C LYS A 9 1.02 -11.96 4.93
N LYS A 10 0.34 -13.08 5.17
CA LYS A 10 0.79 -14.41 4.70
C LYS A 10 0.80 -14.56 3.17
N ARG A 11 -0.17 -13.96 2.46
CA ARG A 11 -0.28 -14.05 0.99
C ARG A 11 0.78 -13.23 0.27
N TYR A 12 1.02 -12.00 0.74
CA TYR A 12 1.92 -11.06 0.08
C TYR A 12 3.35 -11.14 0.64
N GLY A 13 3.53 -11.68 1.86
CA GLY A 13 4.85 -11.98 2.44
C GLY A 13 5.78 -10.78 2.38
N ARG A 14 6.97 -10.95 1.80
CA ARG A 14 7.96 -9.86 1.67
C ARG A 14 7.45 -8.61 0.94
N PHE A 15 6.47 -8.76 0.04
CA PHE A 15 5.90 -7.62 -0.65
C PHE A 15 5.04 -6.76 0.29
N PHE A 16 4.44 -7.36 1.31
CA PHE A 16 3.76 -6.64 2.37
C PHE A 16 4.73 -5.73 3.12
N ASP A 17 5.84 -6.31 3.59
CA ASP A 17 6.86 -5.57 4.35
C ASP A 17 7.47 -4.44 3.50
N GLN A 18 7.69 -4.70 2.21
CA GLN A 18 8.19 -3.68 1.27
C GLN A 18 7.23 -2.49 1.10
N VAL A 19 5.93 -2.73 0.97
CA VAL A 19 4.94 -1.63 0.82
C VAL A 19 4.78 -0.85 2.12
N SER A 20 4.80 -1.54 3.27
CA SER A 20 4.85 -0.91 4.59
C SER A 20 6.07 0.01 4.73
N GLU A 21 7.27 -0.46 4.35
CA GLU A 21 8.51 0.34 4.37
C GLU A 21 8.44 1.56 3.42
N ILE A 22 7.84 1.42 2.24
CA ILE A 22 7.63 2.54 1.31
C ILE A 22 6.74 3.62 1.94
N LEU A 23 5.64 3.21 2.58
CA LEU A 23 4.73 4.16 3.25
C LEU A 23 5.42 4.82 4.43
N PHE A 24 6.13 4.04 5.26
CA PHE A 24 6.91 4.54 6.38
C PHE A 24 7.98 5.55 5.94
N ARG A 25 8.77 5.27 4.90
CA ARG A 25 9.81 6.22 4.47
C ARG A 25 9.26 7.54 3.92
N ASN A 26 8.08 7.54 3.31
CA ASN A 26 7.53 8.73 2.65
C ASN A 26 6.55 9.52 3.54
N ASP A 27 6.00 8.91 4.58
CA ASP A 27 5.15 9.53 5.61
C ASP A 27 4.09 10.53 5.06
N PRO A 28 3.16 10.08 4.21
CA PRO A 28 2.30 10.99 3.45
C PRO A 28 1.37 11.86 4.32
N ILE A 29 1.17 11.47 5.58
CA ILE A 29 0.26 12.11 6.54
C ILE A 29 0.93 12.48 7.87
N GLY A 30 2.24 12.32 8.00
CA GLY A 30 2.99 12.80 9.17
C GLY A 30 2.72 12.04 10.46
N ILE A 31 2.33 10.75 10.38
CA ILE A 31 1.98 9.96 11.57
C ILE A 31 3.10 9.04 12.03
N ASN A 32 4.22 8.98 11.30
CA ASN A 32 5.32 8.12 11.71
C ASN A 32 5.98 8.59 13.00
N PHE A 33 6.08 7.69 13.98
CA PHE A 33 6.88 7.91 15.18
C PHE A 33 8.02 6.88 15.30
N GLU A 34 9.22 7.40 15.56
CA GLU A 34 10.43 6.63 15.88
C GLU A 34 10.77 5.56 14.82
N ASP A 35 10.78 4.27 15.18
CA ASP A 35 11.17 3.14 14.32
C ASP A 35 9.99 2.19 14.03
N ASN A 36 8.74 2.61 14.30
CA ASN A 36 7.61 1.69 14.25
C ASN A 36 7.03 1.55 12.83
N THR A 37 7.66 0.69 12.02
CA THR A 37 7.23 0.42 10.64
C THR A 37 5.85 -0.22 10.52
N ASP A 38 5.26 -0.69 11.62
CA ASP A 38 3.96 -1.35 11.62
C ASP A 38 2.75 -0.40 11.57
N GLU A 39 2.98 0.91 11.68
CA GLU A 39 1.93 1.94 11.74
C GLU A 39 1.06 2.00 10.48
N TYR A 40 1.64 1.67 9.32
CA TYR A 40 0.94 1.63 8.03
C TYR A 40 0.43 0.24 7.63
N GLU A 41 0.61 -0.81 8.46
CA GLU A 41 0.10 -2.15 8.13
C GLU A 41 -1.41 -2.19 7.82
N PRO A 42 -2.28 -1.45 8.53
CA PRO A 42 -3.71 -1.44 8.23
C PRO A 42 -4.03 -0.96 6.81
N GLU A 43 -3.32 0.05 6.30
CA GLU A 43 -3.45 0.59 4.95
C GLU A 43 -2.89 -0.39 3.93
N VAL A 44 -1.73 -0.98 4.20
CA VAL A 44 -1.11 -1.99 3.33
C VAL A 44 -2.06 -3.17 3.11
N GLU A 45 -2.75 -3.63 4.15
CA GLU A 45 -3.71 -4.72 4.07
C GLU A 45 -4.85 -4.47 3.07
N THR A 46 -5.26 -3.22 2.89
CA THR A 46 -6.37 -2.85 2.00
C THR A 46 -5.90 -2.41 0.61
N ILE A 47 -4.67 -1.90 0.50
CA ILE A 47 -4.04 -1.54 -0.78
C ILE A 47 -3.69 -2.80 -1.58
N LEU A 48 -3.00 -3.78 -0.98
CA LEU A 48 -2.41 -4.91 -1.72
C LEU A 48 -3.42 -5.75 -2.53
N PRO A 49 -4.63 -6.05 -2.02
CA PRO A 49 -5.64 -6.77 -2.79
C PRO A 49 -6.10 -6.04 -4.04
N ARG A 50 -6.00 -4.70 -4.08
CA ARG A 50 -6.47 -3.85 -5.17
C ARG A 50 -5.41 -3.64 -6.27
N LEU A 51 -4.13 -3.92 -5.99
CA LEU A 51 -3.05 -3.70 -6.95
C LEU A 51 -3.17 -4.56 -8.23
N SER A 52 -3.85 -5.70 -8.17
CA SER A 52 -4.11 -6.52 -9.37
C SER A 52 -5.09 -5.88 -10.36
N GLU A 53 -5.85 -4.88 -9.92
CA GLU A 53 -6.78 -4.12 -10.75
C GLU A 53 -6.12 -2.87 -11.37
N CYS A 54 -4.93 -2.50 -10.90
CA CYS A 54 -4.16 -1.35 -11.39
C CYS A 54 -3.39 -1.71 -12.67
N ASN A 55 -3.41 -0.81 -13.65
CA ASN A 55 -2.67 -0.93 -14.90
C ASN A 55 -1.53 0.09 -15.02
N SER A 56 -1.46 1.03 -14.07
CA SER A 56 -0.53 2.15 -14.08
C SER A 56 -0.23 2.65 -12.67
N HIS A 57 0.81 3.45 -12.51
CA HIS A 57 1.10 4.10 -11.23
C HIS A 57 0.04 5.13 -10.83
N GLU A 58 -0.67 5.70 -11.80
CA GLU A 58 -1.81 6.58 -11.60
C GLU A 58 -2.98 5.82 -10.97
N ASP A 59 -3.26 4.58 -11.39
CA ASP A 59 -4.26 3.74 -10.75
C ASP A 59 -3.87 3.40 -9.31
N VAL A 60 -2.59 3.11 -9.07
CA VAL A 60 -2.06 2.89 -7.71
C VAL A 60 -2.22 4.14 -6.86
N LEU A 61 -2.02 5.34 -7.42
CA LEU A 61 -2.25 6.61 -6.73
C LEU A 61 -3.69 6.78 -6.29
N LEU A 62 -4.64 6.45 -7.16
CA LEU A 62 -6.06 6.49 -6.81
C LEU A 62 -6.37 5.51 -5.68
N VAL A 63 -5.90 4.26 -5.79
CA VAL A 63 -6.09 3.23 -4.76
C VAL A 63 -5.51 3.67 -3.42
N VAL A 64 -4.24 4.08 -3.38
CA VAL A 64 -3.56 4.48 -2.14
C VAL A 64 -4.27 5.68 -1.50
N HIS A 65 -4.57 6.72 -2.28
CA HIS A 65 -5.28 7.91 -1.75
C HIS A 65 -6.66 7.56 -1.21
N GLU A 66 -7.41 6.70 -1.90
CA GLU A 66 -8.72 6.24 -1.43
C GLU A 66 -8.65 5.44 -0.13
N GLU A 67 -7.69 4.54 0.00
CA GLU A 67 -7.52 3.75 1.24
C GLU A 67 -7.12 4.67 2.40
N PHE A 68 -6.21 5.61 2.20
CA PHE A 68 -5.88 6.61 3.22
C PHE A 68 -7.09 7.46 3.59
N ARG A 69 -7.89 7.92 2.62
CA ARG A 69 -9.14 8.65 2.93
C ARG A 69 -10.12 7.81 3.74
N LYS A 70 -10.18 6.50 3.55
CA LYS A 70 -11.04 5.62 4.37
C LYS A 70 -10.51 5.49 5.80
N TRP A 71 -9.20 5.27 5.97
CA TRP A 71 -8.57 5.10 7.28
C TRP A 71 -8.55 6.38 8.11
N PHE A 72 -8.37 7.53 7.47
CA PHE A 72 -8.25 8.84 8.12
C PHE A 72 -9.52 9.69 8.02
N ASN A 73 -10.70 9.06 7.88
CA ASN A 73 -12.01 9.75 7.86
C ASN A 73 -12.10 10.93 6.86
N GLY A 74 -11.44 10.77 5.71
CA GLY A 74 -11.38 11.74 4.63
C GLY A 74 -10.17 12.67 4.67
N ASP A 75 -9.42 12.70 5.78
CA ASP A 75 -8.25 13.55 5.99
C ASP A 75 -6.96 12.83 5.57
N ALA A 76 -6.72 12.82 4.26
CA ALA A 76 -5.53 12.21 3.66
C ALA A 76 -4.62 13.24 2.98
N GLY A 77 -4.85 14.54 3.18
CA GLY A 77 -4.15 15.58 2.44
C GLY A 77 -4.28 15.47 0.89
N PRO A 78 -3.44 16.21 0.14
CA PRO A 78 -3.50 16.24 -1.32
C PRO A 78 -2.89 14.99 -1.95
N ARG A 79 -3.43 14.59 -3.11
CA ARG A 79 -2.96 13.44 -3.91
C ARG A 79 -1.48 13.50 -4.27
N THR A 80 -0.91 14.68 -4.38
CA THR A 80 0.51 14.90 -4.69
C THR A 80 1.44 14.31 -3.63
N ASN A 81 1.00 14.17 -2.37
CA ASN A 81 1.76 13.51 -1.32
C ASN A 81 2.00 12.02 -1.62
N TYR A 82 1.15 11.42 -2.44
CA TYR A 82 1.16 9.99 -2.76
C TYR A 82 1.85 9.69 -4.09
N THR A 83 2.18 10.69 -4.91
CA THR A 83 2.74 10.47 -6.25
C THR A 83 3.99 9.60 -6.24
N ARG A 84 4.96 9.93 -5.37
CA ARG A 84 6.19 9.14 -5.22
C ARG A 84 5.92 7.74 -4.66
N ILE A 85 5.06 7.65 -3.66
CA ILE A 85 4.67 6.39 -3.01
C ILE A 85 4.10 5.42 -4.05
N SER A 86 3.16 5.90 -4.86
CA SER A 86 2.47 5.08 -5.85
C SER A 86 3.38 4.64 -6.99
N GLN A 87 4.35 5.48 -7.38
CA GLN A 87 5.41 5.08 -8.32
C GLN A 87 6.26 3.96 -7.74
N GLU A 88 6.77 4.12 -6.51
CA GLU A 88 7.61 3.11 -5.86
C GLU A 88 6.86 1.78 -5.65
N ILE A 89 5.57 1.82 -5.25
CA ILE A 89 4.72 0.63 -5.12
C ILE A 89 4.47 -0.02 -6.48
N TRP A 90 4.16 0.76 -7.52
CA TRP A 90 3.90 0.23 -8.85
C TRP A 90 5.15 -0.45 -9.43
N ASP A 91 6.31 0.19 -9.30
CA ASP A 91 7.60 -0.34 -9.72
C ASP A 91 7.92 -1.64 -8.99
N ALA A 92 7.68 -1.71 -7.67
CA ALA A 92 7.85 -2.93 -6.89
C ALA A 92 6.87 -4.03 -7.34
N TRP A 93 5.61 -3.67 -7.62
CA TRP A 93 4.60 -4.60 -8.14
C TRP A 93 4.99 -5.17 -9.49
N GLN A 94 5.49 -4.35 -10.42
CA GLN A 94 5.94 -4.79 -11.75
C GLN A 94 7.10 -5.80 -11.68
N ARG A 95 7.98 -5.67 -10.68
CA ARG A 95 9.09 -6.60 -10.44
C ARG A 95 8.69 -7.83 -9.63
N SER A 96 7.48 -7.86 -9.08
CA SER A 96 7.03 -8.95 -8.21
C SER A 96 6.54 -10.15 -9.02
N GLU A 97 6.89 -11.35 -8.56
CA GLU A 97 6.35 -12.61 -9.08
C GLU A 97 4.83 -12.78 -8.81
N LEU A 98 4.22 -11.85 -8.04
CA LEU A 98 2.80 -11.87 -7.70
C LEU A 98 1.92 -11.44 -8.88
N LYS A 99 2.41 -10.54 -9.74
CA LYS A 99 1.71 -10.11 -10.96
C LYS A 99 1.44 -11.30 -11.90
N SER A 100 2.45 -12.16 -12.07
CA SER A 100 2.41 -13.34 -12.94
C SER A 100 1.49 -14.47 -12.46
N LYS A 101 1.00 -14.40 -11.21
CA LYS A 101 0.11 -15.42 -10.61
C LYS A 101 -1.37 -15.06 -10.67
N THR A 102 -1.74 -14.00 -11.38
CA THR A 102 -3.13 -13.55 -11.51
C THR A 102 -3.84 -14.35 -12.63
N TRP A 103 -4.23 -15.59 -12.28
CA TRP A 103 -5.16 -16.53 -12.94
C TRP A 103 -4.90 -16.97 -14.40
N GLN A 104 -4.40 -18.22 -14.55
CA GLN A 104 -5.01 -19.21 -15.45
C GLN A 104 -6.24 -19.81 -14.76
#